data_AF-A0A957Q698-F1
#
_entry.id   AF-A0A957Q698-F1
#
_cell.length_a   1.000
_cell.length_b   1.000
_cell.length_c   1.000
_cell.angle_alpha   90.00
_cell.angle_beta   90.00
_cell.angle_gamma   90.00
#
_symmetry.space_group_name_H-M   'P 1'
#
loop_
_entity.id
_entity.type
_entity.pdbx_description
1 polymer ?
#
loop_
_entity_poly.entity_id
_entity_poly.type
_entity_poly.pdbx_seq_one_letter_code
_entity_poly.pdbx_strand_id
1 'polypeptide(L)'
;MNKTFLQSIHEEDIPSRGFLPYPDPLLHLPPGCEAWEALGAELPKLVLGDHLRPTVDAMPPFPLATLQTVADDWRAASLLA
;
A
#
# COMPACT_ATOMS: atom_id res chain seq x y z
N MET A 1 -15.51 2.34 18.57
CA MET A 1 -15.45 2.51 17.10
C MET A 1 -15.35 4.01 16.85
N ASN A 2 -14.16 4.52 16.52
CA ASN A 2 -13.91 5.96 16.50
C ASN A 2 -14.63 6.64 15.34
N LYS A 3 -15.43 7.65 15.67
CA LYS A 3 -16.31 8.43 14.78
C LYS A 3 -15.59 9.12 13.61
N THR A 4 -14.27 9.21 13.65
CA THR A 4 -13.47 10.03 12.74
C THR A 4 -13.34 9.46 11.31
N PHE A 5 -13.48 8.15 11.10
CA PHE A 5 -13.33 7.55 9.75
C PHE A 5 -14.54 7.79 8.84
N LEU A 6 -15.74 7.95 9.41
CA LEU A 6 -16.98 8.17 8.65
C LEU A 6 -17.29 9.65 8.43
N GLN A 7 -16.57 10.57 9.09
CA GLN A 7 -16.85 12.01 9.03
C GLN A 7 -16.22 12.73 7.82
N SER A 8 -15.46 12.05 6.96
CA SER A 8 -14.97 12.63 5.69
C SER A 8 -15.74 12.17 4.46
N ILE A 9 -16.80 11.35 4.62
CA ILE A 9 -17.73 11.12 3.52
C ILE A 9 -18.65 12.34 3.49
N HIS A 10 -18.25 13.37 2.77
CA HIS A 10 -19.15 14.47 2.43
C HIS A 10 -20.34 13.87 1.69
N GLU A 11 -21.50 13.91 2.33
CA GLU A 11 -22.75 13.27 1.92
C GLU A 11 -23.37 13.90 0.66
N GLU A 12 -22.70 14.88 0.02
CA GLU A 12 -23.24 15.66 -1.10
C GLU A 12 -22.50 15.49 -2.45
N ASP A 13 -21.54 14.57 -2.61
CA ASP A 13 -20.77 14.39 -3.87
C ASP A 13 -20.70 12.94 -4.41
N ILE A 14 -21.81 12.19 -4.36
CA ILE A 14 -21.93 10.89 -5.04
C ILE A 14 -22.46 11.13 -6.47
N PRO A 15 -21.58 11.38 -7.48
CA PRO A 15 -21.56 10.43 -8.61
C PRO A 15 -20.22 10.20 -9.35
N SER A 16 -19.08 10.84 -8.99
CA SER A 16 -17.86 10.73 -9.83
C SER A 16 -16.76 9.76 -9.32
N ARG A 17 -16.52 9.66 -7.99
CA ARG A 17 -15.44 8.82 -7.42
C ARG A 17 -15.91 7.61 -6.60
N GLY A 18 -17.19 7.52 -6.25
CA GLY A 18 -17.70 6.40 -5.46
C GLY A 18 -16.91 6.17 -4.16
N PHE A 19 -16.39 4.96 -3.96
CA PHE A 19 -15.58 4.58 -2.79
C PHE A 19 -14.07 4.82 -2.95
N LEU A 20 -13.63 5.50 -4.02
CA LEU A 20 -12.21 5.79 -4.20
C LEU A 20 -11.75 6.79 -3.13
N PRO A 21 -10.64 6.51 -2.41
CA PRO A 21 -10.13 7.40 -1.37
C PRO A 21 -9.75 8.76 -1.96
N TYR A 22 -9.84 9.83 -1.18
CA TYR A 22 -9.30 11.14 -1.53
C TYR A 22 -8.25 11.56 -0.48
N PRO A 23 -7.04 12.00 -0.87
CA PRO A 23 -6.53 12.12 -2.25
C PRO A 23 -6.32 10.77 -2.95
N ASP A 24 -5.93 10.80 -4.23
CA ASP A 24 -5.52 9.58 -4.94
C ASP A 24 -4.41 8.84 -4.17
N PRO A 25 -4.44 7.49 -4.13
CA PRO A 25 -3.40 6.71 -3.47
C PRO A 25 -2.03 7.01 -4.05
N LEU A 26 -1.00 6.91 -3.20
CA LEU A 26 0.38 6.94 -3.68
C LEU A 26 0.63 5.77 -4.63
N LEU A 27 1.41 6.02 -5.67
CA LEU A 27 1.83 4.97 -6.61
C LEU A 27 3.09 4.25 -6.11
N HIS A 28 3.91 4.94 -5.32
CA HIS A 28 5.17 4.42 -4.78
C HIS A 28 5.28 4.77 -3.30
N LEU A 29 5.90 3.87 -2.55
CA LEU A 29 6.34 4.12 -1.19
C LEU A 29 7.48 5.15 -1.13
N PRO A 30 7.71 5.76 0.05
CA PRO A 30 8.85 6.62 0.29
C PRO A 30 10.20 5.94 -0.01
N PRO A 31 11.27 6.73 -0.24
CA PRO A 31 12.62 6.21 -0.39
C PRO A 31 13.03 5.30 0.77
N GLY A 32 13.79 4.25 0.46
CA GLY A 32 14.17 3.17 1.37
C GLY A 32 13.29 1.91 1.25
N CYS A 33 12.13 2.00 0.58
CA CYS A 33 11.21 0.87 0.37
C CYS A 33 11.42 0.15 -0.98
N GLU A 34 12.48 0.47 -1.73
CA GLU A 34 12.66 0.05 -3.13
C GLU A 34 12.67 -1.47 -3.29
N ALA A 35 13.26 -2.19 -2.34
CA ALA A 35 13.29 -3.65 -2.38
C ALA A 35 11.88 -4.23 -2.34
N TRP A 36 11.01 -3.69 -1.48
CA TRP A 36 9.63 -4.15 -1.33
C TRP A 36 8.76 -3.74 -2.53
N GLU A 37 8.97 -2.54 -3.08
CA GLU A 37 8.33 -2.12 -4.33
C GLU A 37 8.70 -3.03 -5.51
N ALA A 38 9.98 -3.38 -5.64
CA ALA A 38 10.46 -4.29 -6.67
C ALA A 38 9.88 -5.71 -6.52
N LEU A 39 9.81 -6.24 -5.28
CA LEU A 39 9.14 -7.51 -5.00
C LEU A 39 7.67 -7.47 -5.46
N GLY A 40 6.94 -6.41 -5.10
CA GLY A 40 5.55 -6.21 -5.48
C GLY A 40 5.31 -6.27 -6.99
N ALA A 41 6.19 -5.64 -7.77
CA ALA A 41 6.13 -5.65 -9.23
C ALA A 41 6.38 -7.05 -9.84
N GLU A 42 7.24 -7.86 -9.22
CA GLU A 42 7.60 -9.21 -9.69
C GLU A 42 6.66 -10.31 -9.16
N LEU A 43 5.69 -9.99 -8.30
CA LEU A 43 4.80 -10.97 -7.66
C LEU A 43 4.19 -12.00 -8.62
N PRO A 44 3.60 -11.62 -9.78
CA PRO A 44 2.99 -12.61 -10.67
C PRO A 44 3.99 -13.68 -11.14
N LYS A 45 5.22 -13.27 -11.45
CA LYS A 45 6.29 -14.18 -11.90
C LYS A 45 6.79 -15.07 -10.78
N LEU A 46 6.96 -14.52 -9.57
CA LEU A 46 7.42 -15.28 -8.40
C LEU A 46 6.40 -16.33 -7.96
N VAL A 47 5.11 -16.03 -8.06
CA VAL A 47 4.03 -16.98 -7.76
C VAL A 47 4.01 -18.12 -8.80
N LEU A 48 4.12 -17.79 -10.09
CA LEU A 48 4.14 -18.82 -11.14
C LEU A 48 5.36 -19.75 -11.06
N GLY A 49 6.49 -19.25 -10.54
CA GLY A 49 7.72 -20.02 -10.37
C GLY A 49 7.87 -20.71 -9.01
N ASP A 50 6.87 -20.63 -8.12
CA ASP A 50 6.94 -21.13 -6.73
C ASP A 50 8.16 -20.57 -5.95
N HIS A 51 8.57 -19.34 -6.28
CA HIS A 51 9.72 -18.65 -5.69
C HIS A 51 9.32 -17.55 -4.70
N LEU A 52 8.03 -17.27 -4.53
CA LEU A 52 7.56 -16.17 -3.69
C LEU A 52 8.08 -16.26 -2.25
N ARG A 53 7.85 -17.39 -1.56
CA ARG A 53 8.27 -17.59 -0.16
C ARG A 53 9.77 -17.40 0.05
N PRO A 54 10.67 -18.11 -0.67
CA PRO A 54 12.10 -17.95 -0.44
C PRO A 54 12.58 -16.53 -0.78
N THR A 55 11.96 -15.83 -1.73
CA THR A 55 12.29 -14.43 -1.99
C THR A 55 11.86 -13.53 -0.83
N VAL A 56 10.64 -13.69 -0.29
CA VAL A 56 10.16 -12.93 0.87
C VAL A 56 11.03 -13.17 2.11
N ASP A 57 11.43 -14.42 2.37
CA ASP A 57 12.28 -14.77 3.51
C ASP A 57 13.69 -14.14 3.44
N ALA A 58 14.16 -13.81 2.24
CA ALA A 58 15.44 -13.14 2.00
C ALA A 58 15.35 -11.61 2.02
N MET A 59 14.15 -11.05 2.19
CA MET A 59 13.96 -9.60 2.17
C MET A 59 14.55 -8.93 3.41
N PRO A 60 15.08 -7.70 3.29
CA PRO A 60 15.38 -6.90 4.45
C PRO A 60 14.09 -6.60 5.24
N PRO A 61 14.17 -6.37 6.56
CA PRO A 61 13.03 -5.92 7.34
C PRO A 61 12.35 -4.71 6.68
N PHE A 62 11.01 -4.67 6.71
CA PHE A 62 10.28 -3.55 6.14
C PHE A 62 10.63 -2.25 6.90
N PRO A 63 11.02 -1.17 6.19
CA PRO A 63 11.60 0.02 6.82
C PRO A 63 10.51 0.95 7.37
N LEU A 64 9.73 0.51 8.36
CA LEU A 64 8.57 1.25 8.89
C LEU A 64 8.83 2.71 9.27
N ALA A 65 10.06 3.04 9.67
CA ALA A 65 10.45 4.40 10.02
C ALA A 65 10.44 5.41 8.84
N THR A 66 10.36 4.93 7.59
CA THR A 66 10.26 5.79 6.40
C THR A 66 8.83 6.26 6.13
N LEU A 67 7.82 5.60 6.71
CA LEU A 67 6.42 5.98 6.57
C LEU A 67 6.13 7.17 7.50
N GLN A 68 5.67 8.28 6.94
CA GLN A 68 5.46 9.52 7.69
C GLN A 68 4.01 10.00 7.65
N THR A 69 3.25 9.54 6.66
CA THR A 69 1.90 9.99 6.40
C THR A 69 0.94 8.81 6.34
N VAL A 70 -0.34 9.10 6.57
CA VAL A 70 -1.42 8.12 6.40
C VAL A 70 -1.46 7.57 4.96
N ALA A 71 -1.05 8.36 3.96
CA ALA A 71 -0.98 7.90 2.58
C ALA A 71 0.12 6.84 2.38
N ASP A 72 1.25 6.97 3.09
CA ASP A 72 2.31 5.96 3.10
C ASP A 72 1.81 4.66 3.72
N ASP A 73 1.07 4.75 4.84
CA ASP A 73 0.47 3.59 5.51
C ASP A 73 -0.49 2.84 4.60
N TRP A 74 -1.37 3.55 3.89
CA TRP A 74 -2.31 2.93 2.95
C TRP A 74 -1.61 2.25 1.77
N ARG A 75 -0.56 2.88 1.22
CA ARG A 75 0.22 2.28 0.14
C ARG A 75 0.97 1.04 0.62
N ALA A 76 1.57 1.09 1.81
CA ALA A 76 2.25 -0.04 2.42
C ALA A 76 1.28 -1.19 2.67
N ALA A 77 0.09 -0.92 3.23
CA ALA A 77 -0.95 -1.92 3.42
C ALA A 77 -1.37 -2.56 2.09
N SER A 78 -1.49 -1.78 1.02
CA SER A 78 -1.87 -2.29 -0.30
C SER A 78 -0.78 -3.17 -0.94
N LEU A 79 0.49 -2.94 -0.60
CA LEU A 79 1.62 -3.74 -1.07
C LEU A 79 1.81 -5.04 -0.29
N LEU A 80 1.49 -5.03 1.01
CA LEU A 80 1.76 -6.12 1.95
C LEU A 80 0.55 -7.03 2.24
N ALA A 81 -0.62 -6.73 1.65
CA ALA A 81 -1.87 -7.46 1.84
C ALA A 81 -1.92 -8.83 1.15
#